data_AF-A0A9P8ELT4-F1
#
_entry.id   AF-A0A9P8ELT4-F1
#
_cell.length_a   1.000
_cell.length_b   1.000
_cell.length_c   1.000
_cell.angle_alpha   90.00
_cell.angle_beta   90.00
_cell.angle_gamma   90.00
#
_symmetry.space_group_name_H-M   'P 1'
#
loop_
_entity.id
_entity.type
_entity.pdbx_description
1 polymer ?
#
loop_
_entity_poly.entity_id
_entity_poly.type
_entity_poly.pdbx_seq_one_letter_code
_entity_poly.pdbx_strand_id
1 'polypeptide(L)'
;APYGADAQSKDSYMQTVTEVLQQVRTADMGPLLQRIYTSEAGSELCDVLMKYLYKGMATGASTTNPSKNVTPQVTGFSQVQPRNTAESQGGNMGVFLSWHEKLVEVAGPGTIVRVMSDRRTV
;
A
#
# COMPACT_ATOMS: atom_id res chain seq x y z
N ALA A 1 6.33 -0.96 13.85
CA ALA A 1 5.33 -1.80 13.13
C ALA A 1 5.22 -3.16 13.83
N PRO A 2 4.06 -3.85 13.76
CA PRO A 2 3.84 -5.09 14.49
C PRO A 2 4.54 -6.28 13.81
N TYR A 3 5.85 -6.39 14.04
CA TYR A 3 6.65 -7.53 13.58
C TYR A 3 6.20 -8.80 14.32
N GLY A 4 5.46 -9.67 13.64
CA GLY A 4 5.00 -10.96 14.17
C GLY A 4 3.52 -11.04 14.57
N ALA A 5 2.71 -10.01 14.34
CA ALA A 5 1.27 -10.10 14.51
C ALA A 5 0.60 -11.01 13.46
N ASP A 6 -0.56 -11.58 13.81
CA ASP A 6 -1.38 -12.39 12.92
C ASP A 6 -1.77 -11.61 11.65
N ALA A 7 -1.98 -12.33 10.54
CA ALA A 7 -2.25 -11.72 9.23
C ALA A 7 -3.41 -10.71 9.26
N GLN A 8 -4.49 -11.03 9.99
CA GLN A 8 -5.66 -10.17 10.14
C GLN A 8 -5.33 -8.83 10.83
N SER A 9 -4.46 -8.84 11.84
CA SER A 9 -4.05 -7.60 12.50
C SER A 9 -3.23 -6.74 11.54
N LYS A 10 -2.29 -7.35 10.81
CA LYS A 10 -1.46 -6.65 9.81
C LYS A 10 -2.28 -6.02 8.70
N ASP A 11 -3.37 -6.68 8.27
CA ASP A 11 -4.31 -6.14 7.28
C ASP A 11 -5.12 -4.98 7.85
N SER A 12 -5.57 -5.08 9.12
CA SER A 12 -6.27 -4.00 9.80
C SER A 12 -5.38 -2.74 9.92
N TYR A 13 -4.11 -2.91 10.30
CA TYR A 13 -3.15 -1.80 10.32
C TYR A 13 -2.93 -1.20 8.93
N MET A 14 -2.85 -2.03 7.88
CA MET A 14 -2.71 -1.55 6.52
C MET A 14 -3.91 -0.71 6.07
N GLN A 15 -5.12 -1.17 6.40
CA GLN A 15 -6.35 -0.44 6.11
C GLN A 15 -6.35 0.94 6.77
N THR A 16 -6.01 1.00 8.06
CA THR A 16 -5.87 2.27 8.79
C THR A 16 -4.83 3.20 8.15
N VAL A 17 -3.66 2.68 7.79
CA VAL A 17 -2.61 3.48 7.11
C VAL A 17 -3.15 4.04 5.79
N THR A 18 -3.83 3.21 5.00
CA THR A 18 -4.37 3.61 3.70
C THR A 18 -5.45 4.68 3.82
N GLU A 19 -6.31 4.61 4.84
CA GLU A 19 -7.32 5.63 5.13
C GLU A 19 -6.68 6.97 5.54
N VAL A 20 -5.68 6.94 6.43
CA VAL A 20 -4.97 8.15 6.85
C VAL A 20 -4.26 8.81 5.66
N LEU A 21 -3.58 8.04 4.81
CA LEU A 21 -2.88 8.58 3.63
C LEU A 21 -3.82 9.23 2.62
N GLN A 22 -5.06 8.74 2.48
CA GLN A 22 -6.07 9.32 1.59
C GLN A 22 -6.69 10.61 2.13
N GLN A 23 -6.72 10.80 3.46
CA GLN A 23 -7.30 11.99 4.09
C GLN A 23 -6.38 13.22 4.03
N VAL A 24 -5.09 13.03 3.75
CA VAL A 24 -4.12 14.13 3.62
C VAL A 24 -4.18 14.72 2.22
N ARG A 25 -4.32 16.04 2.13
CA ARG A 25 -4.28 16.75 0.86
C ARG A 25 -2.85 16.79 0.31
N THR A 26 -2.71 16.78 -1.02
CA THR A 26 -1.40 16.80 -1.70
C THR A 26 -0.50 17.95 -1.26
N ALA A 27 -1.07 19.14 -1.00
CA ALA A 27 -0.32 20.31 -0.53
C ALA A 27 0.31 20.11 0.87
N ASP A 28 -0.28 19.24 1.70
CA ASP A 28 0.13 19.01 3.08
C ASP A 28 1.14 17.85 3.21
N MET A 29 1.32 17.04 2.16
CA MET A 29 2.19 15.84 2.18
C MET A 29 3.66 16.17 2.49
N GLY A 30 4.25 17.10 1.73
CA GLY A 30 5.65 17.49 1.88
C GLY A 30 5.98 18.03 3.28
N PRO A 31 5.27 19.07 3.77
CA PRO A 31 5.49 19.61 5.12
C PRO A 31 5.32 18.57 6.23
N LEU A 32 4.34 17.67 6.11
CA LEU A 32 4.11 16.61 7.08
C LEU A 32 5.26 15.61 7.11
N LEU A 33 5.76 15.20 5.94
CA LEU A 33 6.92 14.32 5.83
C LEU A 33 8.20 14.96 6.35
N GLN A 34 8.43 16.25 6.08
CA GLN A 34 9.58 16.98 6.64
C GLN A 34 9.55 17.00 8.17
N ARG A 35 8.36 17.23 8.76
CA ARG A 35 8.18 17.20 10.21
C ARG A 35 8.42 15.81 10.80
N ILE A 36 7.99 14.74 10.11
CA ILE A 36 8.30 13.36 10.55
C ILE A 36 9.79 13.08 10.42
N TYR A 37 10.41 13.44 9.30
CA TYR A 37 11.81 13.15 9.06
C TYR A 37 12.75 13.84 10.06
N THR A 38 12.39 15.06 10.49
CA THR A 38 13.14 15.83 11.48
C THR A 38 12.82 15.45 12.93
N SER A 39 11.81 14.61 13.17
CA SER A 39 11.50 14.15 14.52
C SER A 39 12.50 13.10 14.99
N GLU A 40 12.47 12.81 16.29
CA GLU A 40 13.19 11.67 16.84
C GLU A 40 12.76 10.38 16.11
N ALA A 41 13.74 9.53 15.77
CA ALA A 41 13.56 8.33 14.94
C ALA A 41 12.91 8.57 13.55
N GLY A 42 12.97 9.80 13.03
CA GLY A 42 12.28 10.20 11.79
C GLY A 42 12.66 9.37 10.57
N SER A 43 13.94 9.03 10.42
CA SER A 43 14.39 8.15 9.33
C SER A 43 13.76 6.75 9.42
N GLU A 44 13.65 6.17 10.62
CA GLU A 44 13.04 4.85 10.81
C GLU A 44 11.53 4.89 10.57
N LEU A 45 10.87 5.99 10.96
CA LEU A 45 9.44 6.21 10.66
C LEU A 45 9.19 6.34 9.16
N CYS A 46 10.05 7.06 8.43
CA CYS A 46 10.02 7.14 6.97
C CYS A 46 10.22 5.76 6.33
N ASP A 47 11.17 4.96 6.82
CA ASP A 47 11.39 3.59 6.33
C ASP A 47 10.18 2.68 6.61
N VAL A 48 9.55 2.81 7.77
CA VAL A 48 8.31 2.09 8.10
C VAL A 48 7.16 2.51 7.18
N LEU A 49 7.00 3.81 6.92
CA LEU A 49 6.00 4.30 5.97
C LEU A 49 6.25 3.74 4.57
N MET A 50 7.50 3.75 4.10
CA MET A 50 7.90 3.19 2.80
C MET A 50 7.55 1.69 2.69
N LYS A 51 7.68 0.91 3.77
CA LYS A 51 7.21 -0.49 3.80
C LYS A 51 5.71 -0.62 3.59
N TYR A 52 4.92 0.23 4.23
CA TYR A 52 3.47 0.23 4.05
C TYR A 52 3.07 0.62 2.62
N LEU A 53 3.78 1.57 2.00
CA LEU A 53 3.55 1.94 0.60
C LEU A 53 3.79 0.75 -0.34
N TYR A 54 4.93 0.04 -0.20
CA TYR A 54 5.19 -1.14 -1.03
C TYR A 54 4.19 -2.27 -0.81
N LYS A 55 3.81 -2.54 0.44
CA LYS A 55 2.81 -3.56 0.75
C LYS A 55 1.43 -3.18 0.20
N GLY A 56 1.01 -1.92 0.31
CA GLY A 56 -0.25 -1.42 -0.27
C GLY A 56 -0.29 -1.57 -1.79
N MET A 57 0.81 -1.25 -2.48
CA MET A 57 0.94 -1.45 -3.93
C MET A 57 0.93 -2.94 -4.32
N ALA A 58 1.57 -3.82 -3.54
CA ALA A 58 1.55 -5.26 -3.80
C ALA A 58 0.15 -5.88 -3.67
N THR A 59 -0.65 -5.43 -2.69
CA THR A 59 -2.05 -5.86 -2.54
C THR A 59 -2.90 -5.42 -3.73
N GLY A 60 -2.69 -4.22 -4.27
CA GLY A 60 -3.37 -3.74 -5.48
C GLY A 60 -2.92 -4.45 -6.77
N ALA A 61 -1.64 -4.86 -6.85
CA ALA A 61 -1.08 -5.55 -8.02
C ALA A 61 -1.49 -7.04 -8.11
N SER A 62 -1.93 -7.66 -7.02
CA SER A 62 -2.24 -9.10 -6.98
C SER A 62 -3.46 -9.49 -7.84
N THR A 63 -4.26 -8.54 -8.31
CA THR A 63 -5.45 -8.76 -9.16
C THR A 63 -5.15 -8.64 -10.67
N THR A 64 -3.99 -8.12 -11.10
CA THR A 64 -3.70 -7.92 -12.53
C THR A 64 -3.19 -9.17 -13.24
N ASN A 65 -3.05 -10.30 -12.55
CA ASN A 65 -3.01 -11.60 -13.21
C ASN A 65 -4.44 -12.11 -13.42
N PRO A 66 -5.02 -12.02 -14.63
CA PRO A 66 -6.07 -12.95 -15.00
C PRO A 66 -5.38 -14.32 -15.11
N SER A 67 -5.19 -14.98 -13.98
CA SER A 67 -4.93 -16.41 -13.96
C SER A 67 -6.03 -17.02 -14.82
N LYS A 68 -5.61 -17.51 -16.00
CA LYS A 68 -6.42 -18.20 -16.99
C LYS A 68 -7.09 -19.38 -16.30
N ASN A 69 -8.25 -19.15 -15.70
CA ASN A 69 -9.10 -20.21 -15.22
C ASN A 69 -9.86 -20.74 -16.44
N VAL A 70 -9.18 -21.54 -17.27
CA VAL A 70 -9.83 -22.32 -18.33
C VAL A 70 -10.60 -23.44 -17.63
N THR A 71 -11.82 -23.14 -17.18
CA THR A 71 -12.79 -24.16 -16.81
C THR A 71 -13.45 -24.68 -18.08
N PRO A 72 -13.42 -25.99 -18.37
CA PRO A 72 -14.22 -26.55 -19.45
C PRO A 72 -15.69 -26.39 -19.08
N GLN A 73 -16.40 -25.61 -19.89
CA GLN A 73 -17.82 -25.34 -19.76
C GLN A 73 -18.62 -26.63 -19.92
N VAL A 74 -19.27 -27.11 -18.85
CA VAL A 74 -20.41 -28.03 -18.91
C VAL A 74 -21.67 -27.24 -18.57
N THR A 75 -22.65 -27.43 -19.43
CA THR A 75 -23.92 -26.72 -19.63
C THR A 75 -24.84 -26.62 -18.41
N GLY A 76 -25.47 -25.45 -18.21
CA GLY A 76 -26.81 -25.35 -17.62
C GLY A 76 -27.02 -24.21 -16.60
N PHE A 77 -27.67 -23.13 -17.06
CA PHE A 77 -28.34 -22.08 -16.27
C PHE A 77 -27.44 -20.98 -15.65
N SER A 78 -27.33 -19.84 -16.35
CA SER A 78 -26.68 -18.61 -15.84
C SER A 78 -27.73 -17.60 -15.36
N GLN A 79 -27.90 -17.47 -14.05
CA GLN A 79 -28.28 -16.18 -13.46
C GLN A 79 -27.01 -15.31 -13.40
N VAL A 80 -26.97 -14.28 -14.23
CA VAL A 80 -25.90 -13.29 -14.22
C VAL A 80 -26.16 -12.34 -13.05
N GLN A 81 -25.62 -12.67 -11.87
CA GLN A 81 -25.52 -11.73 -10.76
C GLN A 81 -24.44 -10.69 -11.11
N PRO A 82 -24.74 -9.38 -11.19
CA PRO A 82 -23.70 -8.38 -11.39
C PRO A 82 -22.85 -8.30 -10.11
N ARG A 83 -21.62 -8.82 -10.19
CA ARG A 83 -20.57 -8.55 -9.20
C ARG A 83 -20.16 -7.08 -9.34
N ASN A 84 -20.84 -6.20 -8.61
CA ASN A 84 -20.31 -4.86 -8.30
C ASN A 84 -19.19 -5.00 -7.27
N THR A 85 -17.93 -5.16 -7.71
CA THR A 85 -16.78 -5.09 -6.78
C THR A 85 -15.48 -4.59 -7.41
N ALA A 86 -15.55 -3.84 -8.51
CA ALA A 86 -14.35 -3.39 -9.24
C ALA A 86 -14.12 -1.86 -9.23
N GLU A 87 -14.69 -1.11 -8.29
CA GLU A 87 -14.66 0.37 -8.35
C GLU A 87 -13.74 1.06 -7.32
N SER A 88 -12.84 0.34 -6.65
CA SER A 88 -11.91 0.96 -5.67
C SER A 88 -10.42 0.70 -5.91
N GLN A 89 -10.04 -0.20 -6.81
CA GLN A 89 -8.64 -0.67 -6.88
C GLN A 89 -7.68 0.26 -7.63
N GLY A 90 -8.16 1.13 -8.53
CA GLY A 90 -7.32 2.10 -9.24
C GLY A 90 -6.96 3.35 -8.43
N GLY A 91 -7.82 3.77 -7.51
CA GLY A 91 -7.62 5.00 -6.72
C GLY A 91 -6.46 4.89 -5.73
N ASN A 92 -6.30 3.72 -5.11
CA ASN A 92 -5.28 3.51 -4.08
C ASN A 92 -3.85 3.55 -4.65
N MET A 93 -3.64 3.06 -5.88
CA MET A 93 -2.32 3.05 -6.51
C MET A 93 -1.79 4.48 -6.75
N GLY A 94 -2.64 5.40 -7.21
CA GLY A 94 -2.25 6.80 -7.42
C GLY A 94 -1.82 7.49 -6.12
N VAL A 95 -2.52 7.21 -5.02
CA VAL A 95 -2.19 7.72 -3.69
C VAL A 95 -0.84 7.18 -3.23
N PHE A 96 -0.61 5.86 -3.33
CA PHE A 96 0.67 5.27 -2.92
C PHE A 96 1.86 5.78 -3.73
N LEU A 97 1.71 5.97 -5.04
CA LEU A 97 2.76 6.53 -5.89
C LEU A 97 3.06 8.00 -5.55
N SER A 98 2.02 8.80 -5.28
CA SER A 98 2.20 10.21 -4.88
C SER A 98 2.95 10.32 -3.54
N TRP A 99 2.58 9.48 -2.57
CA TRP A 99 3.28 9.42 -1.28
C TRP A 99 4.70 8.87 -1.40
N HIS A 100 4.93 7.89 -2.28
CA HIS A 100 6.25 7.36 -2.57
C HIS A 100 7.18 8.45 -3.10
N GLU A 101 6.72 9.20 -4.12
CA GLU A 101 7.47 10.32 -4.69
C GLU A 101 7.86 11.33 -3.60
N LYS A 102 6.88 11.81 -2.80
CA LYS A 102 7.14 12.81 -1.76
C LYS A 102 8.02 12.29 -0.63
N LEU A 103 7.90 11.02 -0.27
CA LEU A 103 8.76 10.42 0.75
C LEU A 103 10.21 10.32 0.28
N VAL A 104 10.44 9.94 -0.98
CA VAL A 104 11.79 9.89 -1.58
C VAL A 104 12.37 11.29 -1.75
N GLU A 105 11.55 12.28 -2.10
CA GLU A 105 11.96 13.68 -2.18
C GLU A 105 12.51 14.19 -0.82
N VAL A 106 11.87 13.82 0.29
CA VAL A 106 12.24 14.28 1.64
C VAL A 106 13.36 13.44 2.27
N ALA A 107 13.23 12.10 2.29
CA ALA A 107 14.14 11.20 2.99
C ALA A 107 15.28 10.65 2.10
N GLY A 108 15.22 10.92 0.79
CA GLY A 108 16.16 10.42 -0.21
C GLY A 108 15.95 8.95 -0.58
N PRO A 109 16.63 8.47 -1.64
CA PRO A 109 16.49 7.08 -2.13
C PRO A 109 17.02 6.02 -1.15
N GLY A 110 17.79 6.41 -0.13
CA GLY A 110 18.32 5.50 0.90
C GLY A 110 17.22 4.75 1.64
N THR A 111 16.03 5.34 1.79
CA THR A 111 14.87 4.66 2.39
C THR A 111 14.47 3.40 1.63
N ILE A 112 14.53 3.44 0.29
CA ILE A 112 14.22 2.29 -0.56
C ILE A 112 15.22 1.18 -0.30
N VAL A 113 16.51 1.49 -0.30
CA VAL A 113 17.59 0.50 -0.09
C VAL A 113 17.46 -0.17 1.28
N ARG A 114 17.21 0.61 2.33
CA ARG A 114 17.00 0.08 3.69
C ARG A 114 15.78 -0.81 3.77
N VAL A 115 14.67 -0.42 3.14
CA VAL A 115 13.45 -1.23 3.09
C VAL A 115 13.63 -2.52 2.30
N MET A 116 14.27 -2.47 1.13
CA MET A 116 14.56 -3.66 0.31
C MET A 116 15.53 -4.63 0.99
N SER A 117 16.39 -4.12 1.88
CA SER A 117 17.35 -4.93 2.63
C SER A 117 16.78 -5.49 3.95
N ASP A 118 15.67 -4.94 4.46
CA ASP A 118 15.09 -5.37 5.73
C ASP A 118 14.23 -6.63 5.54
N ARG A 119 14.62 -7.73 6.21
CA ARG A 119 13.89 -8.99 6.18
C ARG A 119 12.65 -9.00 7.10
N ARG A 120 12.47 -7.98 7.93
CA ARG A 120 11.33 -7.84 8.84
C ARG A 120 10.17 -7.17 8.11
N THR A 121 9.16 -7.96 7.78
CA THR A 121 7.96 -7.54 7.06
C THR A 121 6.88 -6.98 7.99
N VAL A 122 6.09 -6.03 7.47
CA VAL A 122 4.95 -5.40 8.15
C VAL A 122 3.62 -6.05 7.76
#